data_AF-A0A519TUS5-F1
#
_entry.id   AF-A0A519TUS5-F1
#
_cell.length_a   1.000
_cell.length_b   1.000
_cell.length_c   1.000
_cell.angle_alpha   90.00
_cell.angle_beta   90.00
_cell.angle_gamma   90.00
#
_symmetry.space_group_name_H-M   'P 1'
#
loop_
_entity.id
_entity.type
_entity.pdbx_description
1 polymer ?
#
loop_
_entity_poly.entity_id
_entity_poly.type
_entity_poly.pdbx_seq_one_letter_code
_entity_poly.pdbx_strand_id
1 'polypeptide(L)'
;MKNLKMLMLLFTIGIVMAGCSSLRTVSDYDKDVDFGVYKTYSFYDKGLERLKLNNLDKRRLMAAVEAEMTAKGFTKSSNPDMLVNLVVVTRERVDMYDNGFYGGWGWGRWG
;
A
#
# COMPACT_ATOMS: atom_id res chain seq x y z
N MET A 1 15.81 -31.90 28.38
CA MET A 1 14.55 -31.75 27.62
C MET A 1 13.86 -30.39 27.78
N LYS A 2 13.81 -29.77 28.96
CA LYS A 2 13.20 -28.43 29.15
C LYS A 2 13.82 -27.35 28.25
N ASN A 3 15.16 -27.33 28.15
CA ASN A 3 15.88 -26.33 27.35
C ASN A 3 15.64 -26.47 25.85
N LEU A 4 15.43 -27.70 25.35
CA LEU A 4 15.12 -27.96 23.93
C LEU A 4 13.69 -27.51 23.58
N LYS A 5 12.72 -27.75 24.48
CA LYS A 5 11.34 -27.25 24.31
C LYS A 5 11.29 -25.72 24.33
N MET A 6 12.08 -25.08 25.19
CA MET A 6 12.16 -23.62 25.25
C MET A 6 12.83 -23.02 24.00
N LEU A 7 13.86 -23.68 23.47
CA LEU A 7 14.51 -23.28 22.22
C LEU A 7 13.56 -23.40 21.02
N MET A 8 12.81 -24.50 20.92
CA MET A 8 11.80 -24.66 19.87
C MET A 8 10.72 -23.58 19.96
N LEU A 9 10.22 -23.26 21.17
CA LEU A 9 9.21 -22.22 21.35
C LEU A 9 9.72 -20.84 20.89
N LEU A 10 10.96 -20.48 21.26
CA LEU A 10 11.60 -19.24 20.81
C LEU A 10 11.76 -19.20 19.28
N PHE A 11 12.10 -20.33 18.67
CA PHE A 11 12.23 -20.43 17.22
C PHE A 11 10.90 -20.24 16.50
N THR A 12 9.82 -20.85 17.01
CA THR A 12 8.47 -20.68 16.44
C THR A 12 8.00 -19.23 16.55
N ILE A 13 8.25 -18.57 17.69
CA ILE A 13 7.92 -17.15 17.89
C ILE A 13 8.73 -16.28 16.90
N GLY A 14 10.01 -16.58 16.72
CA GLY A 14 10.87 -15.87 15.76
C GLY A 14 10.36 -15.97 14.31
N ILE A 15 9.91 -17.16 13.88
CA ILE A 15 9.32 -17.36 12.54
C ILE A 15 8.02 -16.56 12.38
N VAL A 16 7.15 -16.57 13.39
CA VAL A 16 5.87 -15.84 13.34
C VAL A 16 6.09 -14.33 13.24
N MET A 17 7.12 -13.79 13.88
CA MET A 17 7.43 -12.36 13.82
C MET A 17 8.10 -11.93 12.49
N ALA A 18 8.69 -12.86 11.73
CA ALA A 18 9.36 -12.54 10.47
C ALA A 18 8.41 -12.21 9.30
N GLY A 19 7.10 -12.40 9.45
CA GLY A 19 6.11 -12.18 8.38
C GLY A 19 5.70 -10.72 8.14
N CYS A 20 6.16 -9.77 8.95
CA CYS A 20 5.74 -8.38 8.80
C CYS A 20 6.53 -7.68 7.67
N SER A 21 5.97 -7.60 6.47
CA SER A 21 6.54 -6.80 5.38
C SER A 21 6.01 -5.37 5.42
N SER A 22 6.89 -4.37 5.47
CA SER A 22 6.48 -2.97 5.35
C SER A 22 6.15 -2.61 3.91
N LEU A 23 5.11 -1.79 3.73
CA LEU A 23 4.83 -1.15 2.45
C LEU A 23 5.84 -0.01 2.24
N ARG A 24 6.40 0.09 1.03
CA ARG A 24 7.28 1.19 0.66
C ARG A 24 6.43 2.42 0.30
N THR A 25 6.45 3.43 1.16
CA THR A 25 5.78 4.72 0.96
C THR A 25 6.80 5.86 0.97
N VAL A 26 6.49 6.95 0.27
CA VAL A 26 7.28 8.19 0.28
C VAL A 26 6.29 9.34 0.49
N SER A 27 6.63 10.28 1.35
CA SER A 27 5.84 11.47 1.65
C SER A 27 6.71 12.71 1.52
N ASP A 28 6.18 13.75 0.89
CA ASP A 28 6.83 15.06 0.78
C ASP A 28 5.81 16.16 1.11
N TYR A 29 6.29 17.28 1.66
CA TYR A 29 5.46 18.40 2.11
C TYR A 29 6.28 19.70 2.17
N ASP A 30 5.58 20.84 2.11
CA ASP A 30 6.17 22.16 2.26
C ASP A 30 6.46 22.46 3.75
N LYS A 31 7.71 22.76 4.09
CA LYS A 31 8.15 23.01 5.47
C LYS A 31 7.83 24.43 5.95
N ASP A 32 7.55 25.35 5.03
CA ASP A 32 7.25 26.74 5.35
C ASP A 32 5.76 26.94 5.70
N VAL A 33 4.94 25.92 5.47
CA VAL A 33 3.48 25.93 5.73
C VAL A 33 3.17 25.35 7.11
N ASP A 34 2.49 26.14 7.95
CA ASP A 34 1.94 25.66 9.21
C ASP A 34 0.61 24.92 8.99
N PHE A 35 0.70 23.59 8.93
CA PHE A 35 -0.48 22.73 8.80
C PHE A 35 -1.40 22.73 10.03
N GLY A 36 -0.94 23.24 11.17
CA GLY A 36 -1.74 23.33 12.40
C GLY A 36 -2.90 24.32 12.31
N VAL A 37 -2.83 25.28 11.39
CA VAL A 37 -3.88 26.30 11.17
C VAL A 37 -5.12 25.70 10.50
N TYR A 38 -4.95 24.70 9.63
CA TYR A 38 -6.07 24.06 8.95
C TYR A 38 -6.76 23.06 9.87
N LYS A 39 -8.09 23.10 9.95
CA LYS A 39 -8.87 22.19 10.81
C LYS A 39 -9.87 21.36 10.03
N THR A 40 -10.31 21.88 8.90
CA THR A 40 -11.33 21.25 8.08
C THR A 40 -10.80 20.80 6.73
N TYR A 41 -11.34 19.69 6.23
CA TYR A 41 -11.00 19.17 4.91
C TYR A 41 -12.23 18.70 4.14
N SER A 42 -12.10 18.62 2.82
CA SER A 42 -13.01 17.85 1.97
C SER A 42 -12.22 17.15 0.87
N PHE A 43 -12.86 16.19 0.21
CA PHE A 43 -12.28 15.59 -0.98
C PHE A 43 -12.44 16.53 -2.18
N TYR A 44 -11.46 16.52 -3.07
CA TYR A 44 -11.56 17.23 -4.33
C TYR A 44 -12.43 16.45 -5.33
N ASP A 45 -13.70 16.83 -5.47
CA ASP A 45 -14.70 16.09 -6.26
C ASP A 45 -14.27 15.84 -7.70
N LYS A 46 -13.75 16.87 -8.40
CA LYS A 46 -13.23 16.73 -9.77
C LYS A 46 -12.06 15.74 -9.87
N GLY A 47 -11.29 15.59 -8.79
CA GLY A 47 -10.23 14.59 -8.69
C GLY A 47 -10.78 13.18 -8.53
N LEU A 48 -11.78 13.03 -7.66
CA LEU A 48 -12.48 11.76 -7.46
C LEU A 48 -13.18 11.27 -8.73
N GLU A 49 -13.76 12.15 -9.54
CA GLU A 49 -14.38 11.79 -10.83
C GLU A 49 -13.39 11.16 -11.82
N ARG A 50 -12.11 11.56 -11.76
CA ARG A 50 -11.05 11.04 -12.64
C ARG A 50 -10.50 9.69 -12.21
N LEU A 51 -10.86 9.20 -11.02
CA LEU A 51 -10.47 7.87 -10.56
C LEU A 51 -11.17 6.80 -11.41
N LYS A 52 -10.39 6.14 -12.27
CA LYS A 52 -10.82 4.97 -13.05
C LYS A 52 -10.87 3.71 -12.17
N LEU A 53 -11.63 3.77 -11.08
CA LEU A 53 -11.84 2.69 -10.13
C LEU A 53 -13.31 2.28 -10.11
N ASN A 54 -13.58 1.04 -9.71
CA ASN A 54 -14.94 0.63 -9.40
C ASN A 54 -15.47 1.35 -8.14
N ASN A 55 -16.78 1.29 -7.91
CA ASN A 55 -17.42 1.95 -6.77
C ASN A 55 -16.95 1.40 -5.41
N LEU A 56 -16.56 0.11 -5.35
CA LEU A 56 -16.12 -0.54 -4.11
C LEU A 56 -14.77 0.01 -3.64
N ASP A 57 -13.79 0.09 -4.55
CA ASP A 57 -12.44 0.55 -4.26
C ASP A 57 -12.41 2.05 -4.02
N LYS A 58 -13.23 2.81 -4.75
CA LYS A 58 -13.41 4.24 -4.50
C LYS A 58 -13.91 4.49 -3.07
N ARG A 59 -14.93 3.75 -2.63
CA ARG A 59 -15.44 3.83 -1.24
C ARG A 59 -14.40 3.44 -0.21
N ARG A 60 -13.61 2.38 -0.46
CA ARG A 60 -12.56 1.91 0.46
C ARG A 60 -11.44 2.94 0.63
N LEU A 61 -10.96 3.52 -0.47
CA LEU A 61 -9.91 4.54 -0.43
C LEU A 61 -10.37 5.80 0.29
N MET A 62 -11.59 6.26 -0.01
CA MET A 62 -12.17 7.42 0.69
C MET A 62 -12.32 7.15 2.19
N ALA A 63 -12.81 5.97 2.57
CA ALA A 63 -12.96 5.61 3.98
C ALA A 63 -11.62 5.50 4.71
N ALA A 64 -10.59 4.95 4.06
CA ALA A 64 -9.24 4.86 4.65
C ALA A 64 -8.65 6.26 4.90
N VAL A 65 -8.77 7.16 3.93
CA VAL A 65 -8.29 8.54 4.07
C VAL A 65 -9.09 9.30 5.13
N GLU A 66 -10.41 9.08 5.17
CA GLU A 66 -11.28 9.70 6.17
C GLU A 66 -10.94 9.24 7.60
N ALA A 67 -10.63 7.96 7.79
CA ALA A 67 -10.16 7.43 9.07
C ALA A 67 -8.84 8.07 9.51
N GLU A 68 -7.85 8.19 8.61
CA GLU A 68 -6.56 8.81 8.91
C GLU A 68 -6.67 10.31 9.21
N MET A 69 -7.49 11.04 8.44
CA MET A 69 -7.74 12.47 8.68
C MET A 69 -8.42 12.69 10.03
N THR A 70 -9.38 11.84 10.38
CA THR A 70 -10.07 11.88 11.68
C THR A 70 -9.10 11.54 12.82
N ALA A 71 -8.24 10.53 12.65
CA ALA A 71 -7.22 10.17 13.63
C ALA A 71 -6.21 11.31 13.88
N LYS A 72 -5.96 12.14 12.85
CA LYS A 72 -5.15 13.36 12.96
C LYS A 72 -5.91 14.59 13.50
N GLY A 73 -7.20 14.45 13.79
CA GLY A 73 -8.02 15.51 14.40
C GLY A 73 -8.65 16.50 13.41
N PHE A 74 -8.65 16.20 12.11
CA PHE A 74 -9.34 17.02 11.11
C PHE A 74 -10.83 16.66 11.02
N THR A 75 -11.66 17.62 10.65
CA THR A 75 -13.10 17.42 10.48
C THR A 75 -13.53 17.68 9.03
N LYS A 76 -14.55 16.94 8.57
CA LYS A 76 -15.06 17.11 7.21
C LYS A 76 -16.00 18.32 7.16
N SER A 77 -15.83 19.19 6.17
CA SER A 77 -16.64 20.42 6.01
C SER A 77 -17.05 20.61 4.55
N SER A 78 -18.22 21.22 4.34
CA SER A 78 -18.67 21.67 3.01
C SER A 78 -17.92 22.91 2.52
N ASN A 79 -17.39 23.72 3.44
CA ASN A 79 -16.48 24.83 3.16
C ASN A 79 -15.14 24.55 3.87
N PRO A 80 -14.25 23.75 3.26
CA PRO A 80 -13.05 23.26 3.91
C PRO A 80 -11.87 24.23 3.79
N ASP A 81 -10.94 24.16 4.73
CA ASP A 81 -9.67 24.90 4.66
C ASP A 81 -8.67 24.21 3.70
N MET A 82 -8.81 22.89 3.52
CA MET A 82 -7.96 22.08 2.64
C MET A 82 -8.75 21.08 1.80
N LEU A 83 -8.23 20.79 0.60
CA LEU A 83 -8.78 19.77 -0.29
C LEU A 83 -7.82 18.59 -0.43
N VAL A 84 -8.35 17.38 -0.27
CA VAL A 84 -7.60 16.14 -0.46
C VAL A 84 -7.91 15.55 -1.83
N ASN A 85 -6.89 15.43 -2.67
CA ASN A 85 -6.99 14.84 -4.00
C ASN A 85 -6.41 13.42 -4.01
N LEU A 86 -7.19 12.44 -4.45
CA LEU A 86 -6.76 11.06 -4.60
C LEU A 86 -6.43 10.77 -6.07
N VAL A 87 -5.22 10.29 -6.32
CA VAL A 87 -4.75 9.94 -7.67
C VAL A 87 -4.27 8.49 -7.64
N VAL A 88 -4.85 7.66 -8.51
CA VAL A 88 -4.46 6.27 -8.67
C VAL A 88 -3.98 6.06 -10.11
N VAL A 89 -2.76 5.56 -10.24
CA VAL A 89 -2.14 5.23 -11.52
C VAL A 89 -2.11 3.71 -11.64
N THR A 90 -2.88 3.17 -12.57
CA THR A 90 -2.84 1.75 -12.92
C THR A 90 -1.90 1.54 -14.09
N ARG A 91 -1.12 0.46 -14.05
CA ARG A 91 -0.28 0.01 -15.16
C ARG A 91 -0.58 -1.46 -15.41
N GLU A 92 -0.93 -1.79 -16.64
CA GLU A 92 -1.01 -3.19 -17.07
C GLU A 92 0.39 -3.77 -17.06
N ARG A 93 0.56 -4.87 -16.32
CA ARG A 93 1.76 -5.70 -16.38
C ARG A 93 1.44 -6.87 -17.28
N VAL A 94 2.12 -6.93 -18.42
CA VAL A 94 2.08 -8.10 -19.28
C VAL A 94 3.21 -9.00 -18.81
N ASP A 95 2.86 -10.03 -18.06
CA ASP A 95 3.82 -11.08 -17.70
C ASP A 95 3.94 -12.03 -18.89
N MET A 96 5.02 -11.89 -19.66
CA MET A 96 5.37 -12.86 -20.69
C MET A 96 6.06 -14.05 -20.03
N TYR A 97 5.33 -15.15 -19.87
CA TYR A 97 5.93 -16.44 -19.56
C TYR A 97 6.52 -17.03 -20.84
N ASP A 98 7.81 -16.77 -21.07
CA ASP A 98 8.58 -17.56 -22.02
C ASP A 98 8.85 -18.92 -21.39
N ASN A 99 8.11 -19.95 -21.81
CA ASN A 99 8.41 -21.32 -21.45
C ASN A 99 9.62 -21.77 -22.30
N GLY A 100 10.80 -21.25 -21.96
CA GLY A 100 12.09 -21.57 -22.57
C GLY A 100 12.54 -23.03 -22.37
N PHE A 101 11.59 -23.95 -22.14
CA PHE A 101 11.81 -25.38 -22.01
C PHE A 101 11.72 -26.09 -23.38
N TYR A 102 12.34 -25.51 -24.41
CA TYR A 102 12.53 -26.17 -25.71
C TYR A 102 13.95 -25.95 -26.27
N GLY A 103 14.97 -25.98 -25.41
CA GLY A 103 16.35 -25.92 -25.89
C GLY A 103 17.42 -26.20 -24.85
N GLY A 104 17.87 -27.46 -24.77
CA GLY A 104 19.28 -27.74 -24.47
C GLY A 104 19.62 -28.19 -23.04
N TRP A 105 19.06 -29.31 -22.57
CA TRP A 105 19.81 -30.17 -21.65
C TRP A 105 20.71 -31.07 -22.49
N GLY A 106 21.93 -30.60 -22.72
CA GLY A 106 22.98 -31.36 -23.38
C GLY A 106 23.44 -32.53 -22.53
N TRP A 107 22.86 -33.70 -22.77
CA TRP A 107 23.43 -35.01 -22.46
C TRP A 107 23.13 -35.93 -23.64
N GLY A 108 24.16 -36.47 -24.28
CA GLY A 108 23.99 -37.50 -25.32
C GLY A 108 24.46 -37.11 -26.73
N ARG A 109 25.66 -36.53 -26.85
CA ARG A 109 26.57 -36.93 -27.92
C ARG A 109 27.43 -38.06 -27.31
N TRP A 110 27.82 -39.06 -28.11
CA TRP A 110 28.51 -40.32 -27.77
C TRP A 110 27.59 -41.54 -27.60
N GLY A 111 27.42 -42.29 -28.70
CA GLY A 111 26.74 -43.59 -28.76
C GLY A 111 26.01 -43.77 -30.06
#